data_AF-A0AAN7X2E3-F1
#
_entry.id   AF-A0AAN7X2E3-F1
#
_cell.length_a   1.000
_cell.length_b   1.000
_cell.length_c   1.000
_cell.angle_alpha   90.00
_cell.angle_beta   90.00
_cell.angle_gamma   90.00
#
_symmetry.space_group_name_H-M   'P 1'
#
loop_
_entity.id
_entity.type
_entity.pdbx_description
1 polymer ?
#
loop_
_entity_poly.entity_id
_entity_poly.type
_entity_poly.pdbx_seq_one_letter_code
_entity_poly.pdbx_strand_id
1 'polypeptide(L)'
;MGEKAQRIQQLKDEREAVQKRTFTRWMNVFLQRREPPIEVYDLFTDIQDGRILMALLEELSGCQLLYRFRSSSHRIFRLNNISKALAFLDDRHVKLLGIDASGIADGTPSVVLNLIWTMICISRQVKEVTAGLQRHLSSSLSSLSTSSYPSSSDLSPPPNDIGSYFCSTLPSKGKKAAKDLKYHGKSIKTLLRWVQRCTSKFGVEVHDFGRSWRSGLAFLAMIKSINTAWLT
;
A
#
# COMPACT_ATOMS: atom_id res chain seq x y z
N MET A 1 -25.14 20.30 -42.87
CA MET A 1 -24.53 20.30 -41.52
C MET A 1 -24.78 19.01 -40.71
N GLY A 2 -25.79 18.18 -41.03
CA GLY A 2 -26.16 17.00 -40.21
C GLY A 2 -25.22 15.78 -40.28
N GLU A 3 -24.67 15.43 -41.45
CA GLU A 3 -23.86 14.20 -41.59
C GLU A 3 -22.54 14.24 -40.82
N LYS A 4 -21.87 15.40 -40.76
CA LYS A 4 -20.64 15.56 -39.96
C LYS A 4 -20.93 15.37 -38.46
N ALA A 5 -22.05 15.90 -37.98
CA ALA A 5 -22.47 15.74 -36.58
C ALA A 5 -22.79 14.28 -36.25
N GLN A 6 -23.52 13.57 -37.14
CA GLN A 6 -23.82 12.15 -36.99
C GLN A 6 -22.56 11.28 -36.98
N ARG A 7 -21.62 11.55 -37.90
CA ARG A 7 -20.36 10.79 -37.96
C ARG A 7 -19.48 11.03 -36.74
N ILE A 8 -19.44 12.26 -36.23
CA ILE A 8 -18.75 12.58 -34.96
C ILE A 8 -19.41 11.86 -33.79
N GLN A 9 -20.75 11.76 -33.76
CA GLN A 9 -21.47 11.06 -32.70
C GLN A 9 -21.21 9.55 -32.72
N GLN A 10 -21.31 8.90 -33.89
CA GLN A 10 -21.00 7.48 -34.03
C GLN A 10 -19.57 7.14 -33.57
N LEU A 11 -18.59 7.95 -33.95
CA LEU A 11 -17.21 7.75 -33.53
C LEU A 11 -17.02 7.95 -32.02
N LYS A 12 -17.82 8.79 -31.37
CA LYS A 12 -17.82 8.93 -29.91
C LYS A 12 -18.42 7.69 -29.25
N ASP A 13 -19.58 7.25 -29.72
CA ASP A 13 -20.29 6.09 -29.16
C ASP A 13 -19.46 4.80 -29.29
N GLU A 14 -18.78 4.61 -30.44
CA GLU A 14 -17.85 3.49 -30.63
C GLU A 14 -16.67 3.53 -29.66
N ARG A 15 -16.06 4.71 -29.47
CA ARG A 15 -14.96 4.89 -28.51
C ARG A 15 -15.40 4.60 -27.09
N GLU A 16 -16.57 5.09 -26.69
CA GLU A 16 -17.15 4.83 -25.37
C GLU A 16 -17.45 3.34 -25.17
N ALA A 17 -17.96 2.65 -26.19
CA ALA A 17 -18.22 1.22 -26.14
C ALA A 17 -16.91 0.41 -25.97
N VAL A 18 -15.84 0.78 -26.69
CA VAL A 18 -14.54 0.12 -26.57
C VAL A 18 -13.92 0.38 -25.19
N GLN A 19 -14.01 1.60 -24.68
CA GLN A 19 -13.55 1.94 -23.32
C GLN A 19 -14.31 1.14 -22.27
N LYS A 20 -15.65 1.12 -22.35
CA LYS A 20 -16.51 0.34 -21.45
C LYS A 20 -16.07 -1.12 -21.43
N ARG A 21 -15.94 -1.78 -22.59
CA ARG A 21 -15.51 -3.18 -22.68
C ARG A 21 -14.15 -3.42 -22.04
N THR A 22 -13.19 -2.53 -22.31
CA THR A 22 -11.84 -2.62 -21.76
C THR A 22 -11.84 -2.50 -20.25
N PHE A 23 -12.57 -1.51 -19.72
CA PHE A 23 -12.69 -1.26 -18.29
C PHE A 23 -13.45 -2.37 -17.57
N THR A 24 -14.57 -2.86 -18.11
CA THR A 24 -15.29 -4.01 -17.56
C THR A 24 -14.40 -5.24 -17.49
N ARG A 25 -13.65 -5.54 -18.56
CA ARG A 25 -12.72 -6.68 -18.56
C ARG A 25 -11.61 -6.51 -17.53
N TRP A 26 -11.05 -5.31 -17.44
CA TRP A 26 -10.03 -5.01 -16.43
C TRP A 26 -10.59 -5.21 -15.02
N MET A 27 -11.79 -4.69 -14.71
CA MET A 27 -12.41 -4.86 -13.39
C MET A 27 -12.67 -6.34 -13.07
N ASN A 28 -13.22 -7.10 -14.01
CA ASN A 28 -13.49 -8.53 -13.82
C ASN A 28 -12.20 -9.32 -13.51
N VAL A 29 -11.05 -8.95 -14.08
CA VAL A 29 -9.75 -9.59 -13.76
C VAL A 29 -9.34 -9.37 -12.29
N PHE A 30 -9.70 -8.25 -11.66
CA PHE A 30 -9.44 -8.03 -10.24
C PHE A 30 -10.51 -8.67 -9.35
N LEU A 31 -11.77 -8.57 -9.75
CA LEU A 31 -12.90 -9.03 -8.94
C LEU A 31 -13.04 -10.56 -8.93
N GLN A 32 -12.58 -11.26 -9.98
CA GLN A 32 -12.51 -12.73 -10.01
C GLN A 32 -11.47 -13.30 -9.04
N ARG A 33 -10.50 -12.50 -8.56
CA ARG A 33 -9.54 -12.94 -7.55
C ARG A 33 -10.12 -12.99 -6.14
N ARG A 34 -11.32 -12.44 -5.93
CA ARG A 34 -12.00 -12.44 -4.63
C ARG A 34 -12.80 -13.71 -4.41
N GLU A 35 -12.96 -14.05 -3.13
CA GLU A 35 -13.94 -15.02 -2.67
C GLU A 35 -15.03 -14.29 -1.87
N PRO A 36 -16.30 -14.27 -2.31
CA PRO A 36 -16.83 -14.81 -3.57
C PRO A 36 -16.47 -13.94 -4.78
N PRO A 37 -16.40 -14.54 -5.99
CA PRO A 37 -16.13 -13.81 -7.22
C PRO A 37 -17.27 -12.84 -7.52
N ILE A 38 -16.92 -11.62 -7.93
CA ILE A 38 -17.88 -10.60 -8.35
C ILE A 38 -17.69 -10.36 -9.84
N GLU A 39 -18.76 -10.49 -10.61
CA GLU A 39 -18.76 -10.19 -12.03
C GLU A 39 -19.53 -8.91 -12.31
N VAL A 40 -18.97 -8.07 -13.17
CA VAL A 40 -19.60 -6.86 -13.69
C VAL A 40 -20.11 -7.15 -15.09
N TYR A 41 -21.41 -7.00 -15.28
CA TYR A 41 -22.09 -7.19 -16.56
C TYR A 41 -22.30 -5.84 -17.25
N ASP A 42 -22.82 -4.87 -16.52
CA ASP A 42 -23.01 -3.52 -17.01
C ASP A 42 -22.39 -2.49 -16.06
N LEU A 43 -21.29 -1.92 -16.54
CA LEU A 43 -20.44 -1.03 -15.77
C LEU A 43 -21.18 0.17 -15.15
N PHE A 44 -22.14 0.74 -15.86
CA PHE A 44 -22.81 1.97 -15.45
C PHE A 44 -23.93 1.74 -14.44
N THR A 45 -24.47 0.53 -14.39
CA THR A 45 -25.54 0.13 -13.46
C THR A 45 -24.95 -0.56 -12.23
N ASP A 46 -24.02 -1.48 -12.43
CA ASP A 46 -23.42 -2.28 -11.37
C ASP A 46 -22.57 -1.44 -10.40
N ILE A 47 -22.01 -0.32 -10.85
CA ILE A 47 -21.20 0.56 -9.99
C ILE A 47 -22.02 1.45 -9.06
N GLN A 48 -23.32 1.64 -9.32
CA GLN A 48 -24.17 2.62 -8.63
C GLN A 48 -24.38 2.32 -7.15
N ASP A 49 -24.29 1.04 -6.75
CA ASP A 49 -24.43 0.63 -5.35
C ASP A 49 -23.17 0.91 -4.51
N GLY A 50 -22.04 1.18 -5.18
CA GLY A 50 -20.73 1.39 -4.55
C GLY A 50 -20.06 0.12 -4.01
N ARG A 51 -20.73 -1.04 -4.07
CA ARG A 51 -20.17 -2.33 -3.62
C ARG A 51 -18.96 -2.76 -4.45
N ILE A 52 -19.11 -2.74 -5.77
CA ILE A 52 -18.04 -3.09 -6.71
C ILE A 52 -16.87 -2.13 -6.59
N LEU A 53 -17.15 -0.82 -6.41
CA LEU A 53 -16.12 0.19 -6.21
C LEU A 53 -15.29 -0.09 -4.95
N MET A 54 -15.94 -0.36 -3.81
CA MET A 54 -15.23 -0.69 -2.58
C MET A 54 -14.46 -2.02 -2.68
N ALA A 55 -15.03 -3.03 -3.32
CA ALA A 55 -14.34 -4.31 -3.55
C ALA A 55 -13.07 -4.11 -4.40
N LEU A 56 -13.18 -3.33 -5.47
CA LEU A 56 -12.05 -3.05 -6.35
C LEU A 56 -10.97 -2.26 -5.60
N LEU A 57 -11.34 -1.23 -4.84
CA LEU A 57 -10.40 -0.46 -4.02
C LEU A 57 -9.67 -1.32 -3.00
N GLU A 58 -10.38 -2.24 -2.34
CA GLU A 58 -9.78 -3.18 -1.41
C GLU A 58 -8.76 -4.09 -2.10
N GLU A 59 -9.00 -4.45 -3.37
CA GLU A 59 -8.10 -5.34 -4.11
C GLU A 59 -6.84 -4.60 -4.57
N LEU A 60 -7.01 -3.34 -4.97
CA LEU A 60 -5.93 -2.50 -5.45
C LEU A 60 -5.05 -1.97 -4.31
N SER A 61 -5.64 -1.70 -3.15
CA SER A 61 -4.94 -1.10 -2.02
C SER A 61 -4.49 -2.12 -0.98
N GLY A 62 -5.10 -3.31 -0.94
CA GLY A 62 -4.94 -4.29 0.13
C GLY A 62 -5.62 -3.91 1.44
N CYS A 63 -6.41 -2.83 1.47
CA CYS A 63 -7.09 -2.33 2.67
C CYS A 63 -8.57 -2.73 2.68
N GLN A 64 -9.04 -3.35 3.76
CA GLN A 64 -10.44 -3.78 3.87
C GLN A 64 -11.41 -2.60 3.91
N LEU A 65 -12.28 -2.50 2.91
CA LEU A 65 -13.29 -1.44 2.76
C LEU A 65 -14.71 -2.01 2.78
N LEU A 66 -14.90 -3.27 2.36
CA LEU A 66 -16.21 -3.91 2.30
C LEU A 66 -16.89 -4.07 3.66
N TYR A 67 -16.14 -4.13 4.77
CA TYR A 67 -16.73 -4.18 6.11
C TYR A 67 -17.60 -2.95 6.43
N ARG A 68 -17.34 -1.81 5.76
CA ARG A 68 -18.12 -0.56 5.90
C ARG A 68 -19.28 -0.46 4.92
N PHE A 69 -19.44 -1.42 4.02
CA PHE A 69 -20.53 -1.45 3.07
C PHE A 69 -21.85 -1.68 3.79
N ARG A 70 -22.84 -0.83 3.49
CA ARG A 70 -24.21 -1.02 3.95
C ARG A 70 -25.08 -1.31 2.76
N SER A 71 -25.55 -2.56 2.63
CA SER A 71 -26.53 -2.91 1.61
C SER A 71 -27.83 -2.15 1.89
N SER A 72 -28.33 -1.43 0.89
CA SER A 72 -29.66 -0.81 0.95
C SER A 72 -30.10 -0.39 -0.45
N SER A 73 -31.40 -0.49 -0.69
CA SER A 73 -32.06 -0.05 -1.92
C SER A 73 -32.19 1.47 -2.03
N HIS A 74 -32.09 2.23 -0.92
CA HIS A 74 -32.28 3.67 -0.97
C HIS A 74 -31.04 4.41 -1.46
N ARG A 75 -31.24 5.38 -2.35
CA ARG A 75 -30.20 6.23 -2.95
C ARG A 75 -29.27 6.88 -1.93
N ILE A 76 -29.79 7.29 -0.78
CA ILE A 76 -29.00 7.92 0.31
C ILE A 76 -27.89 6.99 0.79
N PHE A 77 -28.17 5.69 0.93
CA PHE A 77 -27.15 4.72 1.35
C PHE A 77 -26.16 4.40 0.24
N ARG A 78 -26.61 4.33 -1.02
CA ARG A 78 -25.71 4.20 -2.19
C ARG A 78 -24.72 5.35 -2.25
N LEU A 79 -25.21 6.59 -2.12
CA LEU A 79 -24.37 7.78 -2.05
C LEU A 79 -23.38 7.71 -0.89
N ASN A 80 -23.80 7.32 0.31
CA ASN A 80 -22.90 7.17 1.45
C ASN A 80 -21.81 6.11 1.21
N ASN A 81 -22.16 4.97 0.62
CA ASN A 81 -21.22 3.92 0.24
C ASN A 81 -20.19 4.43 -0.77
N ILE A 82 -20.63 5.15 -1.80
CA ILE A 82 -19.76 5.77 -2.80
C ILE A 82 -18.89 6.85 -2.15
N SER A 83 -19.44 7.73 -1.32
CA SER A 83 -18.71 8.78 -0.62
C SER A 83 -17.60 8.22 0.26
N LYS A 84 -17.81 7.09 0.93
CA LYS A 84 -16.76 6.40 1.69
C LYS A 84 -15.62 5.92 0.78
N ALA A 85 -15.95 5.38 -0.40
CA ALA A 85 -14.96 4.95 -1.37
C ALA A 85 -14.17 6.14 -1.94
N LEU A 86 -14.84 7.26 -2.21
CA LEU A 86 -14.19 8.50 -2.66
C LEU A 86 -13.32 9.12 -1.56
N ALA A 87 -13.77 9.12 -0.31
CA ALA A 87 -12.96 9.59 0.82
C ALA A 87 -11.68 8.77 1.01
N PHE A 88 -11.72 7.46 0.75
CA PHE A 88 -10.52 6.61 0.76
C PHE A 88 -9.53 6.98 -0.35
N LEU A 89 -10.03 7.43 -1.51
CA LEU A 89 -9.19 7.89 -2.60
C LEU A 89 -8.57 9.25 -2.30
N ASP A 90 -9.32 10.15 -1.66
CA ASP A 90 -8.84 11.45 -1.23
C ASP A 90 -7.72 11.33 -0.17
N ASP A 91 -7.87 10.41 0.79
CA ASP A 91 -6.86 10.09 1.81
C ASP A 91 -5.53 9.60 1.18
N ARG A 92 -5.58 8.98 0.00
CA ARG A 92 -4.42 8.51 -0.76
C ARG A 92 -3.87 9.56 -1.73
N HIS A 93 -4.30 10.83 -1.60
CA HIS A 93 -3.93 11.98 -2.44
C HIS A 93 -4.24 11.79 -3.93
N VAL A 94 -5.31 11.06 -4.25
CA VAL A 94 -5.76 10.89 -5.63
C VAL A 94 -6.62 12.08 -6.01
N LYS A 95 -6.23 12.83 -7.05
CA LYS A 95 -7.01 13.96 -7.55
C LYS A 95 -8.29 13.47 -8.25
N LEU A 96 -9.40 13.48 -7.53
CA LEU A 96 -10.74 13.17 -8.04
C LEU A 96 -11.33 14.38 -8.78
N LEU A 97 -10.71 14.80 -9.89
CA LEU A 97 -11.20 15.97 -10.65
C LEU A 97 -12.50 15.64 -11.38
N GLY A 98 -13.58 16.31 -11.01
CA GLY A 98 -14.90 16.18 -11.66
C GLY A 98 -15.62 14.86 -11.37
N ILE A 99 -15.30 14.20 -10.25
CA ILE A 99 -15.95 12.96 -9.82
C ILE A 99 -16.81 13.24 -8.59
N ASP A 100 -18.12 13.29 -8.79
CA ASP A 100 -19.09 13.45 -7.70
C ASP A 100 -19.77 12.11 -7.38
N ALA A 101 -20.08 11.88 -6.10
CA ALA A 101 -20.79 10.68 -5.66
C ALA A 101 -22.18 10.56 -6.32
N SER A 102 -22.85 11.69 -6.57
CA SER A 102 -24.12 11.75 -7.31
C SER A 102 -23.97 11.23 -8.74
N GLY A 103 -22.96 11.71 -9.47
CA GLY A 103 -22.70 11.29 -10.84
C GLY A 103 -22.42 9.79 -10.98
N ILE A 104 -21.81 9.17 -9.96
CA ILE A 104 -21.60 7.71 -9.91
C ILE A 104 -22.90 6.99 -9.57
N ALA A 105 -23.65 7.47 -8.58
CA ALA A 105 -24.92 6.86 -8.16
C ALA A 105 -26.01 6.93 -9.24
N ASP A 106 -25.93 7.92 -10.12
CA ASP A 106 -26.83 8.10 -11.25
C ASP A 106 -26.30 7.38 -12.53
N GLY A 107 -25.11 6.77 -12.47
CA GLY A 107 -24.56 5.96 -13.55
C GLY A 107 -24.03 6.75 -14.75
N THR A 108 -23.67 8.03 -14.56
CA THR A 108 -23.23 8.90 -15.64
C THR A 108 -21.95 8.37 -16.30
N PRO A 109 -21.96 8.03 -17.61
CA PRO A 109 -20.84 7.36 -18.27
C PRO A 109 -19.51 8.09 -18.11
N SER A 110 -19.47 9.40 -18.38
CA SER A 110 -18.21 10.17 -18.30
C SER A 110 -17.60 10.17 -16.89
N VAL A 111 -18.43 10.25 -15.85
CA VAL A 111 -17.98 10.24 -14.45
C VAL A 111 -17.45 8.86 -14.07
N VAL A 112 -18.18 7.80 -14.42
CA VAL A 112 -17.79 6.41 -14.16
C VAL A 112 -16.51 6.03 -14.88
N LEU A 113 -16.38 6.41 -16.16
CA LEU A 113 -15.17 6.15 -16.95
C LEU A 113 -13.95 6.88 -16.36
N ASN A 114 -14.10 8.14 -15.94
CA ASN A 114 -13.03 8.91 -15.30
C ASN A 114 -12.59 8.30 -13.95
N LEU A 115 -13.55 7.82 -13.16
CA LEU A 115 -13.27 7.11 -11.92
C LEU A 115 -12.47 5.83 -12.15
N ILE A 116 -12.89 4.99 -13.10
CA ILE A 116 -12.21 3.71 -13.37
C ILE A 116 -10.83 3.95 -13.96
N TRP A 117 -10.68 4.93 -14.85
CA TRP A 117 -9.37 5.37 -15.33
C TRP A 117 -8.45 5.74 -14.18
N THR A 118 -8.96 6.46 -13.19
CA THR A 118 -8.22 6.81 -11.97
C THR A 118 -7.82 5.55 -11.19
N MET A 119 -8.70 4.55 -11.07
CA MET A 119 -8.40 3.28 -10.40
C MET A 119 -7.31 2.50 -11.13
N ILE A 120 -7.38 2.45 -12.46
CA ILE A 120 -6.35 1.85 -13.31
C ILE A 120 -5.01 2.54 -13.10
N CYS A 121 -4.98 3.86 -13.12
CA CYS A 121 -3.76 4.64 -12.89
C CYS A 121 -3.13 4.34 -11.54
N ILE A 122 -3.92 4.28 -10.46
CA ILE A 122 -3.44 3.92 -9.12
C ILE A 122 -2.85 2.51 -9.13
N SER A 123 -3.53 1.54 -9.77
CA SER A 123 -3.05 0.17 -9.84
C SER A 123 -1.67 0.04 -10.51
N ARG A 124 -1.40 0.89 -11.51
CA ARG A 124 -0.10 0.94 -12.18
C ARG A 124 0.95 1.54 -11.26
N GLN A 125 0.64 2.66 -10.59
CA GLN A 125 1.58 3.30 -9.66
C GLN A 125 1.97 2.38 -8.51
N VAL A 126 1.00 1.67 -7.90
CA VAL A 126 1.28 0.72 -6.81
C VAL A 126 2.20 -0.40 -7.31
N LYS A 127 1.90 -0.99 -8.48
CA LYS A 127 2.75 -2.04 -9.06
C LYS A 127 4.15 -1.55 -9.40
N GLU A 128 4.31 -0.34 -9.93
CA GLU A 128 5.62 0.22 -10.26
C GLU A 128 6.46 0.48 -9.01
N VAL A 129 5.84 1.00 -7.94
CA VAL A 129 6.52 1.23 -6.66
C VAL A 129 6.93 -0.10 -6.02
N THR A 130 6.03 -1.08 -5.97
CA THR A 130 6.33 -2.42 -5.42
C THR A 130 7.35 -3.19 -6.27
N ALA A 131 7.24 -3.14 -7.60
CA ALA A 131 8.20 -3.77 -8.51
C ALA A 131 9.57 -3.09 -8.50
N GLY A 132 9.62 -1.77 -8.29
CA GLY A 132 10.85 -1.03 -8.01
C GLY A 132 11.53 -1.56 -6.76
N LEU A 133 10.78 -1.65 -5.66
CA LEU A 133 11.28 -2.19 -4.40
C LEU A 133 11.75 -3.65 -4.54
N GLN A 134 10.99 -4.50 -5.24
CA GLN A 134 11.37 -5.89 -5.50
C GLN A 134 12.59 -6.03 -6.40
N ARG A 135 12.79 -5.15 -7.41
CA ARG A 135 14.02 -5.15 -8.22
C ARG A 135 15.23 -4.75 -7.39
N HIS A 136 15.08 -3.78 -6.49
CA HIS A 136 16.14 -3.45 -5.53
C HIS A 136 16.43 -4.62 -4.59
N LEU A 137 15.41 -5.21 -3.95
CA LEU A 137 15.57 -6.38 -3.07
C LEU A 137 16.14 -7.60 -3.80
N SER A 138 15.69 -7.88 -5.02
CA SER A 138 16.19 -9.01 -5.84
C SER A 138 17.60 -8.74 -6.35
N SER A 139 17.98 -7.50 -6.68
CA SER A 139 19.37 -7.17 -7.00
C SER A 139 20.30 -7.37 -5.81
N SER A 140 19.82 -7.08 -4.59
CA SER A 140 20.55 -7.33 -3.35
C SER A 140 20.62 -8.84 -3.01
N LEU A 141 19.59 -9.62 -3.32
CA LEU A 141 19.54 -11.07 -3.07
C LEU A 141 20.26 -11.90 -4.15
N SER A 142 20.27 -11.47 -5.41
CA SER A 142 21.07 -12.09 -6.47
C SER A 142 22.57 -11.89 -6.26
N SER A 143 22.97 -10.88 -5.48
CA SER A 143 24.38 -10.69 -5.05
C SER A 143 24.84 -11.74 -4.02
N LEU A 144 23.92 -12.55 -3.46
CA LEU A 144 24.22 -13.57 -2.44
C LEU A 144 24.25 -15.01 -2.98
N SER A 145 23.95 -15.23 -4.27
CA SER A 145 23.86 -16.59 -4.85
C SER A 145 25.14 -17.09 -5.55
N THR A 146 26.30 -16.50 -5.26
CA THR A 146 27.61 -17.01 -5.73
C THR A 146 28.55 -17.24 -4.56
N SER A 147 28.32 -18.32 -3.82
CA SER A 147 29.41 -19.02 -3.12
C SER A 147 29.21 -20.53 -3.29
N SER A 148 29.81 -21.05 -4.37
CA SER A 148 30.07 -22.47 -4.48
C SER A 148 31.14 -22.82 -3.43
N TYR A 149 30.77 -23.65 -2.46
CA TYR A 149 31.69 -24.20 -1.46
C TYR A 149 32.73 -25.11 -2.14
N PRO A 150 34.04 -24.95 -1.90
CA PRO A 150 34.98 -26.05 -1.99
C PRO A 150 34.92 -26.83 -0.68
N SER A 151 34.64 -28.12 -0.81
CA SER A 151 34.87 -29.12 0.22
C SER A 151 36.38 -29.26 0.44
N SER A 152 36.84 -29.04 1.68
CA SER A 152 38.09 -29.62 2.17
C SER A 152 38.03 -29.81 3.68
N SER A 153 38.11 -31.07 4.06
CA SER A 153 38.32 -31.62 5.40
C SER A 153 39.57 -31.04 6.07
N ASP A 154 39.49 -30.67 7.36
CA ASP A 154 40.27 -31.32 8.43
C ASP A 154 40.05 -30.68 9.83
N LEU A 155 39.73 -31.57 10.77
CA LEU A 155 40.21 -31.71 12.17
C LEU A 155 40.03 -30.58 13.23
N SER A 156 39.00 -30.78 14.07
CA SER A 156 39.07 -31.06 15.54
C SER A 156 39.44 -29.99 16.60
N PRO A 157 38.98 -30.16 17.89
CA PRO A 157 38.47 -29.12 18.82
C PRO A 157 39.38 -28.81 20.02
N PRO A 158 39.00 -27.93 20.99
CA PRO A 158 38.62 -28.39 22.36
C PRO A 158 37.65 -27.39 23.15
N PRO A 159 37.51 -27.36 24.51
CA PRO A 159 36.28 -27.77 25.22
C PRO A 159 35.68 -26.76 26.25
N ASN A 160 34.49 -27.11 26.77
CA ASN A 160 33.79 -26.79 28.05
C ASN A 160 34.21 -25.61 28.95
N ASP A 161 33.23 -24.78 29.35
CA ASP A 161 32.93 -24.34 30.73
C ASP A 161 31.57 -23.57 30.74
N ILE A 162 30.47 -24.11 31.28
CA ILE A 162 29.92 -23.98 32.65
C ILE A 162 29.90 -22.53 33.19
N GLY A 163 28.70 -21.94 33.32
CA GLY A 163 28.53 -20.63 33.94
C GLY A 163 27.12 -20.02 33.94
N SER A 164 26.19 -20.64 34.68
CA SER A 164 25.33 -19.97 35.68
C SER A 164 24.29 -18.90 35.27
N TYR A 165 22.99 -19.25 35.50
CA TYR A 165 21.88 -18.54 36.18
C TYR A 165 21.78 -16.99 36.11
N PHE A 166 20.63 -16.31 36.14
CA PHE A 166 19.20 -16.54 36.30
C PHE A 166 18.60 -15.15 35.99
N CYS A 167 17.37 -15.03 35.48
CA CYS A 167 16.57 -13.85 35.83
C CYS A 167 15.10 -14.23 35.87
N SER A 168 14.63 -14.31 37.09
CA SER A 168 13.28 -14.65 37.48
C SER A 168 12.37 -13.41 37.51
N THR A 169 11.10 -13.71 37.30
CA THR A 169 9.92 -13.10 37.96
C THR A 169 9.37 -11.74 37.50
N LEU A 170 8.25 -11.84 36.76
CA LEU A 170 7.08 -10.95 36.77
C LEU A 170 6.46 -10.82 38.19
N PRO A 171 5.72 -9.73 38.51
CA PRO A 171 4.23 -9.72 38.45
C PRO A 171 3.63 -8.32 38.11
N SER A 172 2.56 -8.12 37.31
CA SER A 172 1.09 -8.35 37.44
C SER A 172 0.25 -7.05 37.56
N LYS A 173 -0.73 -6.94 36.63
CA LYS A 173 -2.11 -6.38 36.67
C LYS A 173 -2.39 -4.92 37.11
N GLY A 174 -3.10 -4.17 36.24
CA GLY A 174 -4.17 -3.24 36.67
C GLY A 174 -4.53 -2.02 35.80
N LYS A 175 -5.61 -2.14 35.00
CA LYS A 175 -6.63 -1.10 34.64
C LYS A 175 -6.29 0.04 33.65
N LYS A 176 -7.36 0.66 33.12
CA LYS A 176 -7.60 1.17 31.75
C LYS A 176 -7.34 2.69 31.55
N ALA A 177 -7.27 3.06 30.25
CA ALA A 177 -7.58 4.35 29.61
C ALA A 177 -6.58 5.52 29.74
N ALA A 178 -5.73 5.69 28.70
CA ALA A 178 -5.11 6.93 28.18
C ALA A 178 -3.84 6.56 27.37
N LYS A 179 -3.97 6.10 26.11
CA LYS A 179 -2.84 5.46 25.40
C LYS A 179 -2.33 6.14 24.12
N ASP A 180 -2.87 7.26 23.66
CA ASP A 180 -2.47 7.82 22.36
C ASP A 180 -1.33 8.85 22.35
N LEU A 181 -0.77 9.24 23.49
CA LEU A 181 0.44 10.08 23.53
C LEU A 181 1.66 9.37 24.12
N LYS A 182 1.45 8.41 25.04
CA LYS A 182 2.54 7.68 25.72
C LYS A 182 3.20 6.61 24.85
N TYR A 183 2.49 6.06 23.85
CA TYR A 183 3.08 5.08 22.93
C TYR A 183 4.14 5.72 22.03
N HIS A 184 3.90 6.94 21.58
CA HIS A 184 4.83 7.70 20.73
C HIS A 184 6.18 7.96 21.42
N GLY A 185 6.18 8.24 22.73
CA GLY A 185 7.43 8.45 23.48
C GLY A 185 8.28 7.18 23.61
N LYS A 186 7.66 6.00 23.68
CA LYS A 186 8.38 4.71 23.80
C LYS A 186 8.92 4.24 22.45
N SER A 187 8.17 4.44 21.37
CA SER A 187 8.62 4.12 20.02
C SER A 187 9.74 5.05 19.56
N ILE A 188 9.64 6.36 19.79
CA ILE A 188 10.73 7.33 19.52
C ILE A 188 12.01 6.90 20.23
N LYS A 189 11.95 6.60 21.54
CA LYS A 189 13.13 6.24 22.32
C LYS A 189 13.76 4.92 21.87
N THR A 190 12.96 4.02 21.30
CA THR A 190 13.44 2.75 20.75
C THR A 190 14.12 2.98 19.41
N LEU A 191 13.50 3.79 18.54
CA LEU A 191 14.08 4.19 17.26
C LEU A 191 15.37 4.98 17.46
N LEU A 192 15.41 5.92 18.41
CA LEU A 192 16.61 6.71 18.72
C LEU A 192 17.78 5.82 19.17
N ARG A 193 17.51 4.82 20.01
CA ARG A 193 18.54 3.84 20.41
C ARG A 193 19.03 2.99 19.25
N TRP A 194 18.14 2.61 18.34
CA TRP A 194 18.54 1.89 17.13
C TRP A 194 19.44 2.75 16.24
N VAL A 195 19.05 4.02 16.00
CA VAL A 195 19.89 4.98 15.26
C VAL A 195 21.25 5.17 15.93
N GLN A 196 21.28 5.39 17.25
CA GLN A 196 22.52 5.52 18.01
C GLN A 196 23.44 4.30 17.85
N ARG A 197 22.87 3.09 17.83
CA ARG A 197 23.64 1.86 17.59
C ARG A 197 24.20 1.78 16.17
N CYS A 198 23.46 2.28 15.19
CA CYS A 198 23.87 2.34 13.79
C CYS A 198 24.96 3.40 13.55
N THR A 199 24.84 4.58 14.16
CA THR A 199 25.73 5.72 13.92
C THR A 199 26.96 5.76 14.82
N SER A 200 26.93 5.11 16.00
CA SER A 200 28.07 5.01 16.92
C SER A 200 29.29 4.37 16.25
N LYS A 201 29.08 3.43 15.31
CA LYS A 201 30.15 2.80 14.52
C LYS A 201 30.92 3.78 13.63
N PHE A 202 30.37 4.96 13.38
CA PHE A 202 30.94 5.97 12.49
C PHE A 202 31.28 7.28 13.23
N GLY A 203 31.27 7.27 14.57
CA GLY A 203 31.61 8.43 15.39
C GLY A 203 30.57 9.56 15.35
N VAL A 204 29.33 9.28 14.90
CA VAL A 204 28.26 10.28 14.83
C VAL A 204 27.26 10.07 15.96
N GLU A 205 27.24 11.00 16.90
CA GLU A 205 26.35 10.97 18.06
C GLU A 205 25.00 11.62 17.74
N VAL A 206 23.94 10.81 17.80
CA VAL A 206 22.55 11.26 17.55
C VAL A 206 21.81 11.29 18.88
N HIS A 207 21.30 12.45 19.29
CA HIS A 207 20.61 12.63 20.58
C HIS A 207 19.14 13.00 20.41
N ASP A 208 18.77 13.56 19.27
CA ASP A 208 17.39 13.91 18.94
C ASP A 208 17.10 13.64 17.44
N PHE A 209 15.83 13.69 17.04
CA PHE A 209 15.42 13.65 15.62
C PHE A 209 15.38 15.04 14.97
N GLY A 210 16.08 16.01 15.58
CA GLY A 210 16.03 17.42 15.21
C GLY A 210 17.42 17.97 14.90
N ARG A 211 18.11 18.47 15.94
CA ARG A 211 19.40 19.14 15.77
C ARG A 211 20.49 18.19 15.29
N SER A 212 20.49 16.94 15.75
CA SER A 212 21.47 15.91 15.34
C SER A 212 21.35 15.52 13.87
N TRP A 213 20.23 15.80 13.19
CA TRP A 213 20.02 15.43 11.79
C TRP A 213 20.24 16.58 10.80
N ARG A 214 20.28 17.83 11.28
CA ARG A 214 20.43 19.03 10.44
C ARG A 214 21.74 19.07 9.66
N SER A 215 22.81 18.50 10.21
CA SER A 215 24.12 18.44 9.57
C SER A 215 24.18 17.41 8.44
N GLY A 216 23.17 16.55 8.27
CA GLY A 216 23.15 15.48 7.27
C GLY A 216 24.09 14.30 7.56
N LEU A 217 25.05 14.45 8.48
CA LEU A 217 26.02 13.42 8.86
C LEU A 217 25.35 12.20 9.49
N ALA A 218 24.30 12.41 10.30
CA ALA A 218 23.52 11.31 10.88
C ALA A 218 22.85 10.44 9.80
N PHE A 219 22.38 11.05 8.71
CA PHE A 219 21.76 10.34 7.60
C PHE A 219 22.79 9.55 6.78
N LEU A 220 23.96 10.14 6.51
CA LEU A 220 25.06 9.46 5.81
C LEU A 220 25.61 8.28 6.62
N ALA A 221 25.81 8.47 7.93
CA ALA A 221 26.26 7.41 8.83
C ALA A 221 25.23 6.27 8.92
N MET A 222 23.94 6.60 8.95
CA MET A 222 22.84 5.65 8.89
C MET A 222 22.84 4.80 7.62
N ILE A 223 22.91 5.43 6.44
CA ILE A 223 22.98 4.71 5.15
C ILE A 223 24.22 3.81 5.11
N LYS A 224 25.37 4.33 5.55
CA LYS A 224 26.62 3.58 5.59
C LYS A 224 26.54 2.39 6.54
N SER A 225 25.90 2.54 7.70
CA SER A 225 25.72 1.47 8.68
C SER A 225 24.89 0.31 8.14
N ILE A 226 23.83 0.62 7.39
CA ILE A 226 22.98 -0.36 6.73
C ILE A 226 23.80 -1.06 5.64
N ASN A 227 24.66 -0.34 4.90
CA ASN A 227 25.49 -0.92 3.85
C ASN A 227 26.63 -1.82 4.39
N THR A 228 27.27 -1.44 5.49
CA THR A 228 28.30 -2.26 6.14
C THR A 228 27.76 -3.49 6.86
N ALA A 229 26.48 -3.51 7.21
CA ALA A 229 25.84 -4.71 7.79
C ALA A 229 25.71 -5.88 6.79
N TRP A 230 26.01 -5.64 5.51
CA TRP A 230 26.06 -6.67 4.46
C TRP A 230 27.48 -7.23 4.22
N LEU A 231 28.50 -6.79 4.97
CA LEU A 231 29.93 -7.09 4.74
C LEU A 231 30.65 -7.74 5.95
N THR A 232 29.92 -8.14 6.98
CA THR A 232 30.42 -8.94 8.12
C THR A 232 29.47 -10.09 8.38
#